data_AF-A0A5Q4E4B2-F1
#
_entry.id   AF-A0A5Q4E4B2-F1
#
_cell.length_a   1.000
_cell.length_b   1.000
_cell.length_c   1.000
_cell.angle_alpha   90.00
_cell.angle_beta   90.00
_cell.angle_gamma   90.00
#
_symmetry.space_group_name_H-M   'P 1'
#
loop_
_entity.id
_entity.type
_entity.pdbx_description
1 polymer ?
#
loop_
_entity_poly.entity_id
_entity_poly.type
_entity_poly.pdbx_seq_one_letter_code
_entity_poly.pdbx_strand_id
1 'polypeptide(L)'
;MTRFLKVFLAALLTLGLLFAALPALLLLIDMPPFRFGDGPLFLVEWRNDPQGTGITFGILPLGVLALAIALIDQVMINRDRR
;
A
#
# COMPACT_ATOMS: atom_id res chain seq x y z
N MET A 1 19.02 9.33 13.55
CA MET A 1 18.27 10.21 12.63
C MET A 1 18.30 9.69 11.18
N THR A 2 19.47 9.34 10.64
CA THR A 2 19.64 8.78 9.27
C THR A 2 18.90 7.47 9.01
N ARG A 3 18.80 6.56 9.98
CA ARG A 3 18.09 5.28 9.81
C ARG A 3 16.58 5.46 9.63
N PHE A 4 15.97 6.27 10.48
CA PHE A 4 14.52 6.56 10.42
C PHE A 4 14.15 7.19 9.07
N LEU A 5 14.94 8.17 8.61
CA LEU A 5 14.71 8.81 7.31
C LEU A 5 14.83 7.81 6.15
N LYS A 6 15.81 6.89 6.18
CA LYS A 6 15.94 5.83 5.17
C LYS A 6 14.74 4.89 5.14
N VAL A 7 14.27 4.44 6.30
CA VAL A 7 13.10 3.56 6.40
C VAL A 7 11.83 4.29 5.92
N PHE A 8 11.66 5.55 6.30
CA PHE A 8 10.54 6.38 5.85
C PHE A 8 10.54 6.57 4.33
N LEU A 9 11.69 6.91 3.74
CA LEU A 9 11.85 7.04 2.29
C LEU A 9 11.62 5.71 1.57
N ALA A 10 12.15 4.61 2.09
CA ALA A 10 11.92 3.28 1.54
C ALA A 10 10.44 2.89 1.60
N ALA A 11 9.75 3.18 2.69
CA ALA A 11 8.32 2.92 2.84
C ALA A 11 7.50 3.77 1.86
N LEU A 12 7.78 5.07 1.73
CA LEU A 12 7.13 5.95 0.75
C LEU A 12 7.33 5.45 -0.69
N LEU A 13 8.55 5.05 -1.03
CA LEU A 13 8.89 4.56 -2.36
C LEU A 13 8.21 3.21 -2.65
N THR A 14 8.14 2.34 -1.65
CA THR A 14 7.42 1.05 -1.72
C THR A 14 5.92 1.27 -1.88
N LEU A 15 5.33 2.20 -1.13
CA LEU A 15 3.93 2.60 -1.29
C LEU A 15 3.68 3.17 -2.69
N GLY A 16 4.52 4.09 -3.16
CA GLY A 16 4.40 4.65 -4.51
C GLY A 16 4.46 3.58 -5.60
N LEU A 17 5.41 2.64 -5.49
CA LEU A 17 5.49 1.47 -6.37
C LEU A 17 4.24 0.60 -6.29
N LEU A 18 3.72 0.35 -5.08
CA LEU A 18 2.52 -0.46 -4.89
C LEU A 18 1.30 0.21 -5.53
N PHE A 19 1.13 1.52 -5.36
CA PHE A 19 0.05 2.28 -5.99
C PHE A 19 0.15 2.33 -7.53
N ALA A 20 1.35 2.27 -8.09
CA ALA A 20 1.55 2.22 -9.54
C ALA A 20 1.43 0.80 -10.12
N ALA A 21 2.00 -0.19 -9.44
CA ALA A 21 2.07 -1.57 -9.90
C ALA A 21 0.76 -2.33 -9.68
N LEU A 22 0.05 -2.07 -8.59
CA LEU A 22 -1.18 -2.80 -8.25
C LEU A 22 -2.29 -2.58 -9.30
N PRO A 23 -2.57 -1.37 -9.80
CA PRO A 23 -3.46 -1.18 -10.94
C PRO A 23 -3.06 -1.98 -12.18
N ALA A 24 -1.76 -2.02 -12.50
CA ALA A 24 -1.27 -2.77 -13.66
C ALA A 24 -1.46 -4.28 -13.48
N LEU A 25 -1.24 -4.81 -12.28
CA LEU A 25 -1.50 -6.21 -11.94
C LEU A 25 -2.99 -6.54 -12.00
N LEU A 26 -3.85 -5.67 -11.48
CA LEU A 26 -5.30 -5.85 -11.51
C LEU A 26 -5.86 -5.80 -12.95
N LEU A 27 -5.29 -4.94 -13.81
CA LEU A 27 -5.57 -4.93 -15.24
C LEU A 27 -5.11 -6.22 -15.94
N LEU A 28 -3.92 -6.74 -15.59
CA LEU A 28 -3.37 -7.95 -16.21
C LEU A 28 -4.28 -9.17 -15.99
N ILE A 29 -4.97 -9.23 -14.86
CA ILE A 29 -5.90 -10.31 -14.51
C ILE A 29 -7.36 -9.98 -14.86
N ASP A 30 -7.62 -8.88 -15.56
CA ASP A 30 -8.95 -8.37 -15.92
C ASP A 30 -9.91 -8.29 -14.72
N MET A 31 -9.40 -7.75 -13.60
CA MET A 31 -10.14 -7.71 -12.34
C MET A 31 -11.37 -6.80 -12.46
N PRO A 32 -12.58 -7.29 -12.13
CA PRO A 32 -13.78 -6.46 -12.12
C PRO A 32 -13.67 -5.35 -11.07
N PRO A 33 -14.26 -4.17 -11.32
CA PRO A 33 -14.25 -3.07 -10.37
C PRO A 33 -14.92 -3.48 -9.06
N PHE A 34 -14.34 -3.05 -7.94
CA PHE A 34 -14.87 -3.35 -6.63
C PHE A 34 -14.69 -2.17 -5.68
N ARG A 35 -15.54 -2.12 -4.66
CA ARG A 35 -15.46 -1.15 -3.59
C ARG A 35 -15.73 -1.83 -2.27
N PHE A 36 -14.71 -1.88 -1.42
CA PHE A 36 -14.82 -2.37 -0.06
C PHE A 36 -14.77 -1.22 0.93
N GLY A 37 -15.67 -1.25 1.90
CA GLY A 37 -15.75 -0.27 2.97
C GLY A 37 -16.55 0.99 2.60
N ASP A 38 -17.13 1.59 3.63
CA ASP A 38 -17.88 2.83 3.54
C ASP A 38 -17.12 3.95 4.23
N GLY A 39 -16.83 5.02 3.49
CA GLY A 39 -16.19 6.23 3.99
C GLY A 39 -14.66 6.28 3.84
N PRO A 40 -14.07 7.49 3.98
CA PRO A 40 -12.67 7.78 3.64
C PRO A 40 -11.63 7.06 4.53
N LEU A 41 -12.08 6.47 5.63
CA LEU A 41 -11.20 5.72 6.53
C LEU A 41 -10.97 4.31 6.02
N PHE A 42 -12.03 3.56 5.68
CA PHE A 42 -11.95 2.12 5.37
C PHE A 42 -12.00 1.80 3.88
N LEU A 43 -12.13 2.81 3.02
CA LEU A 43 -12.30 2.62 1.58
C LEU A 43 -11.12 1.86 0.95
N VAL A 44 -11.42 0.82 0.19
CA VAL A 44 -10.53 0.26 -0.82
C VAL A 44 -11.35 0.10 -2.09
N GLU A 45 -11.05 0.92 -3.08
CA GLU A 45 -11.81 0.98 -4.32
C GLU A 45 -10.88 0.71 -5.49
N TRP A 46 -11.24 -0.27 -6.31
CA TRP A 46 -10.65 -0.52 -7.62
C TRP A 46 -11.64 -0.06 -8.69
N ARG A 47 -11.20 0.88 -9.53
CA ARG A 47 -11.96 1.38 -10.66
C ARG A 47 -11.27 0.94 -11.95
N ASN A 48 -12.04 0.33 -12.83
CA ASN A 48 -11.60 -0.07 -14.16
C ASN A 48 -12.71 0.21 -15.17
N ASP A 49 -12.97 1.49 -15.41
CA ASP A 49 -14.05 1.98 -16.27
C ASP A 49 -13.48 2.80 -17.43
N PRO A 50 -14.27 3.05 -18.50
CA PRO A 50 -13.84 3.90 -19.63
C PRO A 50 -13.43 5.33 -19.22
N GLN A 51 -13.89 5.80 -18.06
CA GLN A 51 -13.55 7.12 -17.51
C GLN A 51 -12.20 7.15 -16.77
N GLY A 52 -11.61 5.99 -16.47
CA GLY A 52 -10.31 5.89 -15.83
C GLY A 52 -10.10 4.59 -15.07
N THR A 53 -8.82 4.24 -14.91
CA THR A 53 -8.36 3.09 -14.15
C THR A 53 -7.54 3.55 -12.95
N GLY A 54 -7.81 3.02 -11.77
CA GLY A 54 -7.06 3.39 -10.57
C GLY A 54 -7.52 2.69 -9.31
N ILE A 55 -6.67 2.75 -8.28
CA ILE A 55 -6.97 2.23 -6.96
C ILE A 55 -6.98 3.37 -5.93
N THR A 56 -8.01 3.40 -5.10
CA THR A 56 -8.18 4.35 -4.00
C THR A 56 -8.08 3.60 -2.69
N PHE A 57 -7.21 4.06 -1.79
CA PHE A 57 -7.14 3.58 -0.42
C PHE A 57 -7.54 4.68 0.56
N GLY A 58 -8.32 4.29 1.56
CA GLY A 58 -8.62 5.09 2.73
C GLY A 58 -7.43 5.18 3.67
N ILE A 59 -7.57 6.06 4.66
CA ILE A 59 -6.49 6.39 5.61
C ILE A 59 -6.11 5.19 6.48
N LEU A 60 -7.08 4.37 6.90
CA LEU A 60 -6.84 3.27 7.83
C LEU A 60 -6.06 2.10 7.19
N PRO A 61 -6.42 1.60 5.99
CA PRO A 61 -5.61 0.62 5.26
C PRO A 61 -4.16 1.08 5.07
N LEU A 62 -3.94 2.38 4.77
CA LEU A 62 -2.61 2.95 4.64
C LEU A 62 -1.86 2.97 5.97
N GLY A 63 -2.53 3.35 7.06
CA GLY A 63 -1.95 3.31 8.40
C GLY A 63 -1.57 1.90 8.86
N VAL A 64 -2.44 0.91 8.59
CA VAL A 64 -2.17 -0.51 8.88
C VAL A 64 -0.98 -1.02 8.07
N LEU A 65 -0.90 -0.67 6.78
CA LEU A 65 0.24 -1.03 5.93
C LEU A 65 1.54 -0.42 6.45
N ALA A 66 1.52 0.86 6.83
CA ALA A 66 2.68 1.53 7.42
C ALA A 66 3.14 0.89 8.73
N LEU A 67 2.20 0.51 9.61
CA LEU A 67 2.48 -0.24 10.84
C LEU A 67 3.07 -1.62 10.54
N ALA A 68 2.51 -2.34 9.58
CA ALA A 68 3.03 -3.66 9.18
C ALA A 68 4.47 -3.58 8.67
N ILE A 69 4.80 -2.57 7.83
CA ILE A 69 6.17 -2.34 7.36
C ILE A 69 7.10 -2.05 8.54
N ALA A 70 6.70 -1.20 9.48
CA ALA A 70 7.50 -0.89 10.67
C ALA A 70 7.73 -2.12 11.57
N LEU A 71 6.71 -2.97 11.73
CA LEU A 71 6.82 -4.22 12.49
C LEU A 71 7.74 -5.23 11.80
N ILE A 72 7.63 -5.39 10.47
CA ILE A 72 8.50 -6.27 9.70
C ILE A 72 9.96 -5.82 9.82
N ASP A 73 10.23 -4.52 9.71
CA ASP A 73 11.58 -3.97 9.91
C ASP A 73 12.10 -4.34 11.31
N GLN A 74 11.33 -4.11 12.37
CA GLN A 74 11.73 -4.49 13.74
C GLN A 74 12.01 -6.00 13.90
N VAL A 75 11.16 -6.85 13.32
CA VAL A 75 11.33 -8.31 13.39
C VAL A 75 12.58 -8.75 12.61
N MET A 76 12.78 -8.22 11.40
CA MET A 76 13.96 -8.54 10.58
C MET A 76 15.26 -8.07 11.27
N ILE A 77 15.27 -6.87 11.84
CA ILE A 77 16.43 -6.33 12.58
C ILE A 77 16.79 -7.20 13.78
N ASN A 78 15.80 -7.70 14.52
CA ASN A 78 16.04 -8.58 15.66
C ASN A 78 16.56 -9.96 15.23
N ARG A 79 16.27 -10.39 14.00
CA ARG A 79 16.71 -11.67 13.46
C ARG A 79 18.18 -11.65 13.04
N ASP A 80 18.68 -10.53 12.49
CA ASP A 80 20.09 -10.35 12.10
C ASP A 80 21.06 -10.18 13.29
N ARG A 81 20.54 -9.99 14.51
CA ARG A 81 21.35 -9.80 15.73
C ARG A 81 21.53 -11.07 16.58
N ARG A 82 20.93 -12.19 16.18
CA ARG A 82 21.09 -13.50 16.83
C ARG A 82 21.97 -14.39 15.98
#